data_AF-A0A452Z414-F1
#
_entry.id   AF-A0A452Z414-F1
#
_cell.length_a   1.000
_cell.length_b   1.000
_cell.length_c   1.000
_cell.angle_alpha   90.00
_cell.angle_beta   90.00
_cell.angle_gamma   90.00
#
_symmetry.space_group_name_H-M   'P 1'
#
loop_
_entity.id
_entity.type
_entity.pdbx_description
1 polymer ?
#
loop_
_entity_poly.entity_id
_entity_poly.type
_entity_poly.pdbx_seq_one_letter_code
_entity_poly.pdbx_strand_id
1 'polypeptide(L)'
;GVRNAAQRKLFDELGIQAEDLPVDQFIPLGKMLYKAPSDGKWGEHELDYLLFMVRDVKLNPNPEEVSDVKYVNRDELKRLIKKADDGEGGIKLSPWFRLVVDNFLMGWWDHVEQGTLKEAADMKTIHKL
;
A
#
# COMPACT_ATOMS: atom_id res chain seq x y z
N GLY A 1 -3.61 17.76 2.96
CA GLY A 1 -4.15 16.90 1.89
C GLY A 1 -3.84 15.44 2.18
N VAL A 2 -3.85 14.57 1.17
CA VAL A 2 -3.68 13.11 1.34
C VAL A 2 -2.40 12.71 2.07
N ARG A 3 -1.27 13.40 1.85
CA ARG A 3 0.00 13.11 2.53
C ARG A 3 -0.06 13.36 4.05
N ASN A 4 -0.74 14.43 4.50
CA ASN A 4 -0.96 14.68 5.92
C ASN A 4 -1.85 13.60 6.55
N ALA A 5 -2.86 13.12 5.80
CA ALA A 5 -3.72 12.04 6.26
C ALA A 5 -2.96 10.73 6.39
N ALA A 6 -2.09 10.41 5.43
CA ALA A 6 -1.21 9.24 5.48
C ALA A 6 -0.26 9.27 6.68
N GLN A 7 0.44 10.38 6.93
CA GLN A 7 1.31 10.52 8.11
C GLN A 7 0.52 10.29 9.41
N ARG A 8 -0.66 10.91 9.56
CA ARG A 8 -1.51 10.72 10.75
C ARG A 8 -1.96 9.27 10.91
N LYS A 9 -2.43 8.63 9.84
CA LYS A 9 -2.91 7.24 9.90
C LYS A 9 -1.78 6.23 10.17
N LEU A 10 -0.57 6.47 9.65
CA LEU A 10 0.60 5.65 9.98
C LEU A 10 1.01 5.76 11.45
N PHE A 11 0.76 6.89 12.10
CA PHE A 11 0.88 7.00 13.56
C PHE A 11 -0.23 6.22 14.27
N ASP A 12 -1.49 6.43 13.89
CA ASP A 12 -2.65 5.80 14.53
C ASP A 12 -2.61 4.25 14.44
N GLU A 13 -2.13 3.70 13.32
CA GLU A 13 -2.11 2.26 13.03
C GLU A 13 -0.79 1.59 13.38
N LEU A 14 0.34 2.18 12.97
CA LEU A 14 1.67 1.57 13.08
C LEU A 14 2.57 2.24 14.13
N GLY A 15 2.11 3.30 14.79
CA GLY A 15 2.87 4.02 15.83
C GLY A 15 4.09 4.79 15.32
N ILE A 16 4.18 5.00 14.00
CA ILE A 16 5.36 5.65 13.39
C ILE A 16 5.30 7.16 13.69
N GLN A 17 6.39 7.69 14.25
CA GLN A 17 6.45 9.11 14.63
C GLN A 17 6.52 10.01 13.40
N ALA A 18 5.94 11.22 13.51
CA ALA A 18 5.89 12.18 12.42
C ALA A 18 7.29 12.61 11.93
N GLU A 19 8.27 12.65 12.84
CA GLU A 19 9.67 12.99 12.54
C GLU A 19 10.33 11.95 11.62
N ASP A 20 9.88 10.69 11.69
CA ASP A 20 10.36 9.61 10.83
C ASP A 20 9.66 9.62 9.45
N LEU A 21 8.53 10.30 9.31
CA LEU A 21 7.74 10.36 8.08
C LEU A 21 7.41 11.80 7.65
N PRO A 22 8.39 12.64 7.29
CA PRO A 22 8.11 14.00 6.82
C PRO A 22 7.13 14.00 5.63
N VAL A 23 6.08 14.81 5.72
CA VAL A 23 4.96 14.84 4.77
C VAL A 23 5.41 15.09 3.33
N ASP A 24 6.44 15.91 3.15
CA ASP A 24 7.01 16.28 1.85
C ASP A 24 7.80 15.14 1.18
N GLN A 25 8.17 14.10 1.94
CA GLN A 25 8.91 12.93 1.45
C GLN A 25 8.01 11.82 0.90
N PHE A 26 6.69 11.86 1.14
CA PHE A 26 5.78 10.93 0.48
C PHE A 26 5.77 11.16 -1.04
N ILE A 27 6.04 10.09 -1.80
CA ILE A 27 6.07 10.10 -3.26
C ILE A 27 4.72 9.57 -3.77
N PRO A 28 3.87 10.42 -4.36
CA PRO A 28 2.63 9.97 -4.97
C PRO A 28 2.94 9.35 -6.34
N LEU A 29 2.61 8.07 -6.52
CA LEU A 29 2.93 7.35 -7.75
C LEU A 29 1.75 7.26 -8.72
N GLY A 30 0.52 7.30 -8.23
CA GLY A 30 -0.65 7.20 -9.09
C GLY A 30 -1.97 7.42 -8.38
N LYS A 31 -3.05 7.35 -9.15
CA LYS A 31 -4.42 7.36 -8.64
C LYS A 31 -5.23 6.25 -9.29
N MET A 32 -6.03 5.57 -8.49
CA MET A 32 -6.90 4.47 -8.91
C MET A 32 -8.34 4.80 -8.52
N LEU A 33 -9.27 4.69 -9.46
CA LEU A 33 -10.70 4.68 -9.17
C LEU A 33 -11.18 3.23 -9.22
N TYR A 34 -11.60 2.69 -8.08
CA TYR A 34 -12.04 1.29 -7.98
C TYR A 34 -13.30 1.15 -7.13
N LYS A 35 -13.99 0.03 -7.30
CA LYS A 35 -15.14 -0.37 -6.47
C LYS A 35 -15.04 -1.84 -6.12
N ALA A 36 -15.10 -2.16 -4.83
CA ALA A 36 -14.99 -3.54 -4.35
C ALA A 36 -16.00 -3.84 -3.23
N PRO A 37 -16.83 -4.89 -3.34
CA PRO A 37 -17.64 -5.34 -2.21
C PRO A 37 -16.74 -6.02 -1.16
N SER A 38 -17.08 -5.84 0.12
CA SER A 38 -16.44 -6.53 1.25
C SER A 38 -17.32 -7.68 1.74
N ASP A 39 -18.55 -7.36 2.14
CA ASP A 39 -19.60 -8.35 2.41
C ASP A 39 -20.91 -7.88 1.74
N GLY A 40 -21.98 -8.67 1.81
CA GLY A 40 -23.26 -8.33 1.16
C GLY A 40 -23.89 -7.00 1.61
N LYS A 41 -23.28 -6.28 2.56
CA LYS A 41 -23.70 -4.97 3.09
C LYS A 41 -22.64 -3.88 2.91
N TRP A 42 -21.35 -4.21 3.05
CA TRP A 42 -20.25 -3.25 3.08
C TRP A 42 -19.35 -3.38 1.85
N GLY A 43 -18.70 -2.29 1.47
CA GLY A 43 -17.74 -2.24 0.37
C GLY A 43 -17.07 -0.88 0.23
N GLU A 44 -16.15 -0.80 -0.72
CA GLU A 44 -15.32 0.35 -1.04
C GLU A 44 -15.69 0.90 -2.42
N HIS A 45 -15.63 2.23 -2.56
CA HIS A 45 -15.73 2.93 -3.85
C HIS A 45 -14.95 4.23 -3.77
N GLU A 46 -13.72 4.22 -4.26
CA GLU A 46 -12.72 5.23 -3.90
C GLU A 46 -11.93 5.70 -5.11
N LEU A 47 -11.60 7.00 -5.12
CA LEU A 47 -10.46 7.52 -5.85
C LEU A 47 -9.26 7.51 -4.91
N ASP A 48 -8.49 6.44 -4.98
CA ASP A 48 -7.38 6.17 -4.08
C ASP A 48 -6.08 6.80 -4.59
N TYR A 49 -5.31 7.38 -3.67
CA TYR A 49 -4.02 8.01 -3.94
C TYR A 49 -2.91 7.08 -3.48
N LEU A 50 -2.14 6.56 -4.43
CA LEU A 50 -1.09 5.58 -4.15
C LEU A 50 0.19 6.33 -3.75
N LEU A 51 0.50 6.31 -2.46
CA LEU A 51 1.63 7.01 -1.85
C LEU A 51 2.71 6.03 -1.42
N PHE A 52 3.97 6.36 -1.72
CA PHE A 52 5.13 5.56 -1.34
C PHE A 52 6.06 6.32 -0.38
N MET A 53 6.69 5.56 0.51
CA MET A 53 7.78 5.98 1.38
C MET A 53 8.80 4.85 1.43
N VAL A 54 10.09 5.16 1.23
CA VAL A 54 11.18 4.19 1.32
C VAL A 54 12.11 4.65 2.43
N ARG A 55 12.00 4.04 3.61
CA ARG A 55 12.75 4.43 4.81
C ARG A 55 12.69 3.33 5.88
N ASP A 56 13.72 3.27 6.70
CA ASP A 56 13.69 2.50 7.95
C ASP A 56 12.92 3.29 9.02
N VAL A 57 11.92 2.64 9.63
CA VAL A 57 11.06 3.23 10.65
C VAL A 57 10.92 2.29 11.85
N LYS A 58 10.63 2.86 13.02
CA LYS A 58 10.26 2.09 14.20
C LYS A 58 8.75 1.84 14.19
N LEU A 59 8.35 0.60 14.42
CA LEU A 59 6.96 0.20 14.48
C LEU A 59 6.53 0.01 15.94
N ASN A 60 5.35 0.52 16.26
CA ASN A 60 4.63 0.22 17.49
C ASN A 60 3.13 0.05 17.15
N PRO A 61 2.76 -1.08 16.51
CA PRO A 61 1.43 -1.26 15.94
C PRO A 61 0.32 -1.21 16.99
N ASN A 62 -0.81 -0.60 16.64
CA ASN A 62 -2.02 -0.60 17.44
C ASN A 62 -2.77 -1.92 17.24
N PRO A 63 -2.92 -2.77 18.28
CA PRO A 63 -3.54 -4.09 18.14
C PRO A 63 -5.04 -4.05 17.78
N GLU A 64 -5.72 -2.92 17.99
CA GLU A 64 -7.12 -2.75 17.57
C GLU A 64 -7.26 -2.52 16.05
N GLU A 65 -6.18 -2.11 15.37
CA GLU A 65 -6.18 -1.79 13.94
C GLU A 65 -5.33 -2.78 13.12
N VAL A 66 -4.23 -3.27 13.69
CA VAL A 66 -3.23 -4.10 13.00
C VAL A 66 -2.95 -5.35 13.81
N SER A 67 -3.26 -6.51 13.22
CA SER A 67 -3.07 -7.82 13.88
C SER A 67 -1.63 -8.33 13.82
N ASP A 68 -0.89 -8.07 12.74
CA ASP A 68 0.50 -8.46 12.56
C ASP A 68 1.18 -7.61 11.46
N VAL A 69 2.51 -7.54 11.47
CA VAL A 69 3.31 -6.83 10.47
C VAL A 69 4.46 -7.69 9.97
N LYS A 70 4.67 -7.69 8.66
CA LYS A 70 5.77 -8.42 8.03
C LYS A 70 6.42 -7.61 6.90
N TYR A 71 7.74 -7.43 7.00
CA TYR A 71 8.55 -7.03 5.84
C TYR A 71 8.78 -8.25 4.93
N VAL A 72 8.63 -8.04 3.62
CA VAL A 72 8.79 -9.10 2.62
C VAL A 72 9.68 -8.65 1.48
N ASN A 73 10.49 -9.57 0.95
CA ASN A 73 11.10 -9.39 -0.36
C ASN A 73 10.14 -9.81 -1.49
N ARG A 74 10.56 -9.61 -2.74
CA ARG A 74 9.75 -9.94 -3.94
C ARG A 74 9.28 -11.39 -3.96
N ASP A 75 10.16 -12.33 -3.65
CA ASP A 75 9.83 -13.76 -3.70
C ASP A 75 8.88 -14.15 -2.57
N GLU A 76 9.04 -13.55 -1.39
CA GLU A 76 8.11 -13.72 -0.28
C GLU A 76 6.74 -13.14 -0.59
N LEU A 77 6.66 -11.97 -1.23
CA LEU A 77 5.41 -11.40 -1.68
C LEU A 77 4.72 -12.30 -2.72
N LYS A 78 5.44 -12.76 -3.74
CA LYS A 78 4.91 -13.70 -4.75
C LYS A 78 4.38 -14.98 -4.10
N ARG A 79 5.10 -15.54 -3.13
CA ARG A 79 4.63 -16.71 -2.36
C ARG A 79 3.39 -16.39 -1.53
N LEU A 80 3.31 -15.22 -0.91
CA LEU A 80 2.16 -14.80 -0.12
C LEU A 80 0.91 -14.66 -0.99
N ILE A 81 1.06 -14.06 -2.17
CA ILE A 81 -0.03 -13.95 -3.16
C ILE A 81 -0.48 -15.33 -3.61
N LYS A 82 0.45 -16.20 -3.99
CA LYS A 82 0.12 -17.58 -4.39
C LYS A 82 -0.66 -18.32 -3.30
N LYS A 83 -0.22 -18.23 -2.04
CA LYS A 83 -0.93 -18.85 -0.91
C LYS A 83 -2.35 -18.31 -0.76
N ALA A 84 -2.54 -17.00 -0.91
CA ALA A 84 -3.88 -16.41 -0.87
C ALA A 84 -4.77 -16.94 -1.99
N ASP A 85 -4.22 -17.03 -3.21
CA ASP A 85 -4.95 -17.55 -4.40
C ASP A 85 -5.33 -19.03 -4.24
N ASP A 86 -4.43 -19.83 -3.66
CA ASP A 86 -4.66 -21.25 -3.40
C ASP A 86 -5.53 -21.51 -2.14
N GLY A 87 -5.91 -20.44 -1.40
CA GLY A 87 -6.67 -20.55 -0.16
C GLY A 87 -5.87 -21.14 1.02
N GLU A 88 -4.55 -21.12 0.94
CA GLU A 88 -3.66 -21.69 1.95
C GLU A 88 -3.49 -20.77 3.17
N GLY A 89 -3.49 -21.37 4.35
CA GLY A 89 -3.16 -20.67 5.60
C GLY A 89 -4.15 -19.57 6.01
N GLY A 90 -5.33 -19.50 5.39
CA GLY A 90 -6.35 -18.49 5.67
C GLY A 90 -5.95 -17.07 5.27
N ILE A 91 -4.92 -16.92 4.43
CA ILE A 91 -4.45 -15.61 3.96
C ILE A 91 -5.50 -15.02 3.03
N LYS A 92 -5.93 -13.79 3.32
CA LYS A 92 -6.83 -13.00 2.48
C LYS A 92 -6.12 -11.71 2.10
N LEU A 93 -6.22 -11.34 0.83
CA LEU A 93 -5.75 -10.05 0.34
C LEU A 93 -6.94 -9.11 0.16
N SER A 94 -6.76 -7.83 0.50
CA SER A 94 -7.75 -6.82 0.15
C SER A 94 -7.84 -6.68 -1.38
N PRO A 95 -9.03 -6.38 -1.92
CA PRO A 95 -9.20 -6.17 -3.36
C PRO A 95 -8.27 -5.09 -3.92
N TRP A 96 -8.14 -3.94 -3.24
CA TRP A 96 -7.27 -2.86 -3.67
C TRP A 96 -5.79 -3.26 -3.70
N PHE A 97 -5.33 -4.07 -2.72
CA PHE A 97 -3.93 -4.51 -2.70
C PHE A 97 -3.63 -5.40 -3.90
N ARG A 98 -4.57 -6.28 -4.27
CA ARG A 98 -4.43 -7.10 -5.47
C ARG A 98 -4.36 -6.25 -6.73
N LEU A 99 -5.23 -5.24 -6.86
CA LEU A 99 -5.18 -4.30 -7.98
C LEU A 99 -3.82 -3.60 -8.08
N VAL A 100 -3.26 -3.15 -6.95
CA VAL A 100 -1.94 -2.51 -6.93
C VAL A 100 -0.83 -3.47 -7.38
N VAL A 101 -0.84 -4.70 -6.88
CA VAL A 101 0.16 -5.72 -7.24
C VAL A 101 0.12 -6.05 -8.73
N ASP A 102 -1.06 -6.34 -9.25
CA ASP A 102 -1.23 -6.85 -10.61
C ASP A 102 -0.95 -5.79 -11.69
N ASN A 103 -1.14 -4.50 -11.35
CA ASN A 103 -1.04 -3.41 -12.32
C ASN A 103 0.23 -2.56 -12.17
N PHE A 104 0.79 -2.42 -10.97
CA PHE A 104 1.77 -1.36 -10.71
C PHE A 104 2.99 -1.81 -9.90
N LEU A 105 2.79 -2.58 -8.83
CA LEU A 105 3.79 -2.73 -7.77
C LEU A 105 5.12 -3.27 -8.27
N MET A 106 5.12 -4.26 -9.17
CA MET A 106 6.36 -4.88 -9.64
C MET A 106 7.22 -3.90 -10.44
N GLY A 107 6.59 -3.07 -11.29
CA GLY A 107 7.30 -2.02 -12.03
C GLY A 107 7.80 -0.92 -11.09
N TRP A 108 6.99 -0.50 -10.11
CA TRP A 108 7.43 0.46 -9.10
C TRP A 108 8.60 -0.06 -8.25
N TRP A 109 8.61 -1.35 -7.94
CA TRP A 109 9.70 -1.99 -7.21
C TRP A 109 11.01 -1.93 -8.00
N ASP A 110 10.97 -2.13 -9.32
CA ASP A 110 12.16 -1.96 -10.18
C ASP A 110 12.72 -0.54 -10.06
N HIS A 111 11.86 0.48 -10.05
CA HIS A 111 12.28 1.86 -9.85
C HIS A 111 12.81 2.15 -8.44
N VAL A 112 12.33 1.47 -7.39
CA VAL A 112 12.90 1.55 -6.05
C VAL A 112 14.35 1.08 -6.07
N GLU A 113 14.60 -0.10 -6.64
CA GLU A 113 15.94 -0.71 -6.69
C GLU A 113 16.93 0.08 -7.55
N GLN A 114 16.43 0.77 -8.59
CA GLN A 114 17.23 1.64 -9.45
C GLN A 114 17.42 3.06 -8.88
N GLY A 115 16.71 3.42 -7.80
CA GLY A 115 16.71 4.78 -7.27
C GLY A 115 15.97 5.81 -8.14
N THR A 116 15.10 5.35 -9.05
CA THR A 116 14.37 6.17 -10.03
C THR A 116 12.87 6.27 -9.73
N LEU A 117 12.44 5.99 -8.49
CA LEU A 117 11.01 5.94 -8.10
C LEU A 117 10.16 7.15 -8.54
N LYS A 118 10.75 8.35 -8.57
CA LYS A 118 10.03 9.56 -9.02
C LYS A 118 9.65 9.54 -10.50
N GLU A 119 10.37 8.79 -11.33
CA GLU A 119 10.09 8.64 -12.77
C GLU A 119 8.85 7.76 -13.02
N ALA A 120 8.51 6.89 -12.06
CA ALA A 120 7.34 6.03 -12.13
C ALA A 120 6.02 6.75 -11.81
N ALA A 121 6.08 8.02 -11.41
CA ALA A 121 4.91 8.76 -10.95
C ALA A 121 4.04 9.25 -12.12
N ASP A 122 2.78 8.82 -12.15
CA ASP A 122 1.74 9.36 -13.04
C ASP A 122 0.55 9.90 -12.22
N MET A 123 0.62 11.19 -11.90
CA MET A 123 -0.46 11.89 -11.19
C MET A 123 -1.50 12.51 -12.12
N LYS A 124 -1.34 12.39 -13.44
CA LYS A 124 -2.31 12.90 -14.42
C LYS A 124 -3.41 11.87 -14.65
N THR A 125 -3.01 10.63 -14.86
CA THR A 125 -3.95 9.53 -15.12
C THR A 125 -4.74 9.16 -13.86
N ILE A 126 -5.99 8.77 -14.07
CA ILE A 126 -6.80 8.07 -13.08
C ILE A 126 -7.08 6.69 -13.68
N HIS A 127 -6.43 5.67 -13.12
CA HIS A 127 -6.62 4.29 -13.56
C HIS A 127 -7.97 3.80 -13.05
N LYS A 128 -8.89 3.47 -13.96
CA LYS A 128 -10.21 2.93 -13.61
C LYS A 128 -10.10 1.41 -13.58
N LEU A 129 -10.21 0.81 -12.40
CA LEU A 129 -9.96 -0.61 -12.15
C LEU A 129 -11.18 -1.29 -11.50
#